data_AF-A0A4R3M948-F1
#
_entry.id   AF-A0A4R3M948-F1
#
_cell.length_a   1.000
_cell.length_b   1.000
_cell.length_c   1.000
_cell.angle_alpha   90.00
_cell.angle_beta   90.00
_cell.angle_gamma   90.00
#
_symmetry.space_group_name_H-M   'P 1'
#
loop_
_entity.id
_entity.type
_entity.pdbx_description
1 polymer ?
#
loop_
_entity_poly.entity_id
_entity_poly.type
_entity_poly.pdbx_seq_one_letter_code
_entity_poly.pdbx_strand_id
1 'polypeptide(L)' 'METKVLMRRGAGIREMARELGCSRNTVRRYLREPAAQQYSARAARSTKLDPYKDYLLERIEAARPHWIPGVVLLREI' A
#
# COMPACT_ATOMS: atom_id res chain seq x y z
N MET A 1 13.47 12.54 -8.44
CA MET A 1 14.83 12.42 -7.85
C MET A 1 14.73 11.72 -6.51
N GLU A 2 15.71 10.90 -6.13
CA GLU A 2 15.75 10.30 -4.79
C GLU A 2 16.49 11.22 -3.79
N THR A 3 16.05 11.24 -2.53
CA THR A 3 16.66 11.99 -1.42
C THR A 3 18.16 11.72 -1.28
N LYS A 4 18.61 10.49 -1.56
CA LYS A 4 20.03 10.08 -1.51
C LYS A 4 20.89 10.76 -2.58
N VAL A 5 20.34 11.01 -3.77
CA VAL A 5 21.07 11.66 -4.87
C VAL A 5 21.32 13.13 -4.54
N LEU A 6 20.32 13.81 -3.97
CA LEU A 6 20.45 15.21 -3.55
C LEU A 6 21.41 15.37 -2.37
N MET A 7 21.37 14.45 -1.41
CA MET A 7 22.34 14.43 -0.31
C MET A 7 23.78 14.26 -0.82
N ARG A 8 24.02 13.38 -1.80
CA ARG A 8 25.36 13.19 -2.38
C ARG A 8 25.88 14.44 -3.10
N ARG A 9 24.97 15.29 -3.60
CA ARG A 9 25.28 16.60 -4.21
C ARG A 9 25.53 17.71 -3.18
N GLY A 10 25.43 17.42 -1.88
CA GLY A 10 25.60 18.41 -0.81
C GLY A 10 24.38 19.30 -0.56
N ALA A 11 23.21 18.97 -1.13
CA ALA A 11 22.00 19.77 -0.97
C ALA A 11 21.52 19.76 0.49
N GLY A 12 21.12 20.93 0.99
CA GLY A 12 20.58 21.08 2.34
C GLY A 12 19.17 20.50 2.47
N ILE A 13 18.74 20.15 3.68
CA ILE A 13 17.39 19.57 3.93
C ILE A 13 16.25 20.48 3.42
N ARG A 14 16.42 21.81 3.50
CA ARG A 14 15.42 22.79 3.02
C ARG A 14 15.33 22.81 1.49
N GLU A 15 16.47 22.71 0.82
CA GLU A 15 16.57 22.68 -0.63
C GLU A 15 15.98 21.37 -1.18
N MET A 16 16.37 20.24 -0.59
CA MET A 16 15.80 18.93 -0.89
C MET A 16 14.27 18.92 -0.74
N ALA A 17 13.72 19.53 0.31
CA ALA A 17 12.29 19.62 0.52
C ALA A 17 11.57 20.43 -0.57
N ARG A 18 12.18 21.53 -1.03
CA ARG A 18 11.66 22.37 -2.12
C ARG A 18 11.68 21.63 -3.46
N GLU A 19 12.75 20.88 -3.73
CA GLU A 19 12.94 20.14 -4.98
C GLU A 19 12.10 18.86 -5.06
N LEU A 20 11.93 18.15 -3.93
CA LEU A 20 11.12 16.94 -3.83
C LEU A 20 9.62 17.22 -3.64
N GLY A 21 9.24 18.47 -3.33
CA GLY A 21 7.85 18.82 -3.03
C GLY A 21 7.30 18.15 -1.77
N CYS A 22 8.16 17.72 -0.84
CA CYS A 22 7.77 17.04 0.39
C CYS A 22 8.25 17.80 1.64
N SER A 23 7.65 17.51 2.80
CA SER A 23 8.00 18.22 4.02
C SER A 23 9.47 17.98 4.41
N ARG A 24 10.10 18.97 5.07
CA ARG A 24 11.45 18.80 5.67
C ARG A 24 11.52 17.60 6.61
N ASN A 25 10.43 17.27 7.30
CA ASN A 25 10.34 16.12 8.19
C ASN A 25 10.36 14.81 7.41
N THR A 26 9.74 14.76 6.23
CA THR A 26 9.77 13.63 5.31
C THR A 26 11.19 13.40 4.78
N VAL A 27 11.86 14.47 4.34
CA VAL A 27 13.27 14.40 3.90
C VAL A 27 14.16 13.88 5.03
N ARG A 28 14.03 14.44 6.24
CA ARG A 28 14.78 13.99 7.43
C ARG A 28 14.52 12.52 7.75
N ARG A 29 13.25 12.09 7.71
CA ARG A 29 12.86 10.69 7.94
C ARG A 29 13.49 9.76 6.91
N TYR A 30 13.43 10.11 5.62
CA TYR A 30 14.00 9.27 4.55
C TYR A 30 15.54 9.21 4.58
N LEU A 31 16.20 10.26 5.06
CA LEU A 31 17.66 10.24 5.28
C LEU A 31 18.05 9.36 6.47
N ARG A 32 17.26 9.37 7.56
CA ARG A 32 17.53 8.57 8.76
C ARG A 32 17.15 7.10 8.58
N GLU A 33 16.02 6.85 7.94
CA GLU A 33 15.45 5.52 7.73
C GLU A 33 15.20 5.31 6.23
N PRO A 34 16.22 4.86 5.48
CA PRO A 34 16.08 4.58 4.05
C PRO A 34 14.97 3.55 3.75
N ALA A 35 14.72 2.62 4.68
CA ALA A 35 13.66 1.63 4.58
C ALA A 35 12.25 2.27 4.63
N ALA A 36 12.09 3.45 5.23
CA ALA A 36 10.81 4.17 5.27
C ALA A 36 10.42 4.77 3.90
N GLN A 37 11.35 4.79 2.94
CA GLN A 37 11.06 5.17 1.55
C GLN A 37 10.31 4.06 0.81
N GLN A 38 10.40 2.81 1.28
CA GLN A 38 9.73 1.67 0.68
C GLN A 38 8.41 1.38 1.40
N TYR A 39 7.33 1.26 0.65
CA TYR A 39 6.09 0.70 1.18
C TYR A 39 6.33 -0.78 1.48
N SER A 40 6.43 -1.12 2.77
CA SER A 40 6.41 -2.52 3.17
C SER A 40 5.01 -3.08 2.93
N ALA A 41 4.95 -4.29 2.34
CA ALA A 41 3.71 -5.05 2.30
C ALA A 41 3.21 -5.22 3.73
N ARG A 42 2.03 -4.66 4.02
CA ARG A 42 1.42 -4.81 5.34
C ARG A 42 1.12 -6.28 5.54
N ALA A 43 1.52 -6.84 6.69
CA ALA A 43 1.13 -8.19 7.05
C ALA A 43 -0.39 -8.34 6.92
N ALA A 44 -0.84 -9.35 6.19
CA ALA A 44 -2.26 -9.64 6.01
C ALA A 44 -2.86 -9.84 7.40
N ARG A 45 -3.86 -9.03 7.75
CA ARG A 45 -4.60 -9.17 9.00
C ARG A 45 -5.81 -10.03 8.74
N SER A 46 -6.19 -10.80 9.76
CA SER A 46 -7.41 -11.59 9.69
C SER A 46 -8.60 -10.66 9.45
N THR A 47 -9.38 -10.91 8.41
CA THR A 47 -10.60 -10.16 8.07
C THR A 47 -11.84 -10.97 8.37
N LYS A 48 -13.00 -10.30 8.49
CA LYS A 48 -14.29 -10.97 8.71
C LYS A 48 -14.66 -11.97 7.61
N LEU A 49 -14.11 -11.78 6.41
CA LEU A 49 -14.36 -12.65 5.25
C LEU A 49 -13.44 -13.86 5.22
N ASP A 50 -12.39 -13.92 6.03
CA ASP A 50 -11.41 -15.00 5.98
C ASP A 50 -12.02 -16.39 6.17
N PRO A 51 -12.98 -16.61 7.10
CA PRO A 51 -13.64 -17.91 7.23
C PRO A 51 -14.45 -18.34 6.02
N TYR A 52 -14.83 -17.40 5.15
CA TYR A 52 -15.77 -17.60 4.04
C TYR A 52 -15.08 -17.54 2.66
N LYS A 53 -13.77 -17.29 2.60
CA LYS A 53 -13.05 -17.09 1.33
C LYS A 53 -13.19 -18.25 0.38
N ASP A 54 -13.02 -19.47 0.88
CA ASP A 54 -13.07 -20.67 0.05
C ASP A 54 -14.46 -20.84 -0.57
N TYR A 55 -15.51 -20.69 0.25
CA TYR A 55 -16.89 -20.71 -0.20
C TYR A 55 -17.20 -19.63 -1.25
N LEU A 56 -16.77 -18.38 -1.00
CA LEU A 56 -17.02 -17.27 -1.92
C LEU A 56 -16.34 -17.47 -3.28
N LEU A 57 -15.12 -18.02 -3.29
CA LEU A 57 -14.38 -18.30 -4.52
C LEU A 57 -15.04 -19.42 -5.33
N GLU A 58 -15.41 -20.51 -4.69
CA GLU A 58 -16.14 -21.61 -5.34
C GLU A 58 -17.48 -21.12 -5.92
N ARG A 59 -18.19 -20.29 -5.16
CA ARG A 59 -19.47 -19.72 -5.57
C ARG A 59 -19.37 -18.81 -6.79
N ILE A 60 -18.31 -18.01 -6.87
CA ILE A 60 -18.01 -17.15 -8.02
C ILE A 60 -17.65 -18.00 -9.24
N GLU A 61 -16.87 -19.06 -9.06
CA GLU A 61 -16.47 -19.94 -10.18
C GLU A 61 -17.68 -20.71 -10.74
N ALA A 62 -18.53 -21.24 -9.86
CA ALA A 62 -19.77 -21.92 -10.24
C ALA A 62 -20.78 -21.03 -10.98
N ALA A 63 -20.69 -19.71 -10.79
CA ALA A 63 -21.56 -18.76 -11.45
C ALA A 63 -21.18 -18.48 -12.91
N ARG A 64 -19.95 -18.79 -13.31
CA ARG A 64 -19.43 -18.41 -14.63
C ARG A 64 -20.27 -19.04 -15.75
N PRO A 65 -20.58 -18.26 -16.81
CA PRO A 65 -20.09 -16.92 -17.13
C PRO A 65 -20.86 -15.77 -16.47
N HIS A 66 -21.91 -16.07 -15.71
CA HIS A 66 -22.73 -15.07 -15.03
C HIS A 66 -22.04 -14.55 -13.77
N TRP A 67 -22.35 -13.30 -13.43
CA TRP A 67 -21.77 -12.62 -12.26
C TRP A 67 -22.79 -12.56 -11.12
N ILE A 68 -22.35 -12.89 -9.90
CA ILE A 68 -23.17 -12.76 -8.69
C ILE A 68 -22.89 -11.40 -8.03
N PRO A 69 -23.91 -10.58 -7.79
CA PRO A 69 -23.76 -9.34 -7.04
C PRO A 69 -23.24 -9.58 -5.62
N GLY A 70 -22.32 -8.73 -5.14
CA GLY A 70 -21.76 -8.84 -3.79
C GLY A 70 -22.80 -8.82 -2.66
N VAL A 71 -23.95 -8.17 -2.87
CA VAL A 71 -25.07 -8.19 -1.92
C VAL A 71 -25.71 -9.56 -1.75
N VAL A 72 -25.67 -10.41 -2.78
CA VAL A 72 -26.16 -11.79 -2.70
C VAL A 72 -25.16 -12.63 -1.93
N LEU A 73 -23.87 -12.52 -2.27
CA LEU A 73 -22.79 -13.20 -1.56
C LEU A 73 -22.77 -12.85 -0.06
N LEU A 74 -23.03 -11.58 0.28
CA LEU A 74 -23.11 -11.14 1.68
C LEU A 74 -24.30 -11.74 2.45
N ARG A 75 -25.40 -12.10 1.76
CA ARG A 75 -26.54 -12.77 2.39
C ARG A 75 -26.32 -14.28 2.58
N GLU A 76 -25.35 -14.85 1.88
CA GLU A 76 -25.00 -16.27 1.94
C GLU A 76 -23.99 -16.58 3.09
N ILE A 77 -23.45 -15.56 3.77
CA ILE A 77 -22.44 -15.67 4.84
C ILE A 77 -22.89 -15.04 6.17
#